data_AF-A0A2V6ELW7-F1
#
_entry.id   AF-A0A2V6ELW7-F1
#
_cell.length_a   1.000
_cell.length_b   1.000
_cell.length_c   1.000
_cell.angle_alpha   90.00
_cell.angle_beta   90.00
_cell.angle_gamma   90.00
#
_symmetry.space_group_name_H-M   'P 1'
#
loop_
_entity.id
_entity.type
_entity.pdbx_description
1 polymer ?
#
loop_
_entity_poly.entity_id
_entity_poly.type
_entity_poly.pdbx_seq_one_letter_code
_entity_poly.pdbx_strand_id
1 'polypeptide(L)'
;ASVIQGIPRINEVSSHFEDLMRELLNKTSGLTCDFPKTSQGRLQRSGYLDLELIDQESHRVYYLDPKLYAIGSRDSSFRTFYFEPKIATNKVRENAVHFIVGFEHEKPAADRHWKFTRWDLVDLSHFQVKLKAEFQGSNRDMYRPEAIVATSVK
;
A
#
# COMPACT_ATOMS: atom_id res chain seq x y z
N ALA A 1 -8.60 20.71 -11.37
CA ALA A 1 -8.90 19.26 -11.58
C ALA A 1 -8.02 18.45 -10.64
N SER A 2 -8.49 17.29 -10.17
CA SER A 2 -7.69 16.42 -9.27
C SER A 2 -6.43 15.92 -9.97
N VAL A 3 -5.30 15.83 -9.24
CA VAL A 3 -3.97 15.40 -9.77
C VAL A 3 -3.99 13.98 -10.36
N ILE A 4 -4.97 13.16 -9.97
CA ILE A 4 -5.12 11.79 -10.45
C ILE A 4 -5.70 11.70 -11.87
N GLN A 5 -6.36 12.76 -12.36
CA GLN A 5 -6.99 12.76 -13.68
C GLN A 5 -5.93 12.90 -14.78
N GLY A 6 -6.06 12.12 -15.86
CA GLY A 6 -5.08 12.12 -16.96
C GLY A 6 -3.98 11.05 -16.86
N ILE A 7 -3.85 10.38 -15.70
CA ILE A 7 -2.87 9.33 -15.46
C ILE A 7 -3.38 8.00 -16.04
N PRO A 8 -2.63 7.32 -16.93
CA PRO A 8 -3.13 6.13 -17.62
C PRO A 8 -3.09 4.87 -16.76
N ARG A 9 -2.14 4.76 -15.82
CA ARG A 9 -1.91 3.53 -15.05
C ARG A 9 -2.43 3.67 -13.63
N ILE A 10 -3.26 2.71 -13.21
CA ILE A 10 -3.84 2.69 -11.86
C ILE A 10 -2.77 2.66 -10.76
N ASN A 11 -1.61 2.02 -10.99
CA ASN A 11 -0.52 1.99 -10.00
C ASN A 11 0.07 3.39 -9.75
N GLU A 12 0.11 4.25 -10.77
CA GLU A 12 0.55 5.64 -10.62
C GLU A 12 -0.53 6.46 -9.89
N VAL A 13 -1.81 6.21 -10.21
CA VAL A 13 -2.95 6.80 -9.49
C VAL A 13 -2.91 6.46 -8.00
N SER A 14 -2.58 5.21 -7.64
CA SER A 14 -2.47 4.76 -6.24
C SER A 14 -1.52 5.63 -5.43
N SER A 15 -0.32 5.90 -5.95
CA SER A 15 0.67 6.73 -5.27
C SER A 15 0.16 8.16 -5.02
N HIS A 16 -0.52 8.76 -6.00
CA HIS A 16 -1.14 10.08 -5.84
C HIS A 16 -2.34 10.06 -4.90
N PHE A 17 -3.06 8.93 -4.84
CA PHE A 17 -4.21 8.74 -3.96
C PHE A 17 -3.76 8.72 -2.49
N GLU A 18 -2.65 8.06 -2.18
CA GLU A 18 -2.01 8.11 -0.85
C GLU A 18 -1.64 9.54 -0.45
N ASP A 19 -1.01 10.29 -1.35
CA ASP A 19 -0.62 11.68 -1.11
C ASP A 19 -1.85 12.56 -0.82
N LEU A 20 -2.92 12.40 -1.62
CA LEU A 20 -4.17 13.15 -1.44
C LEU A 20 -4.87 12.79 -0.13
N MET A 21 -4.95 11.51 0.22
CA MET A 21 -5.50 11.04 1.50
C MET A 21 -4.76 11.67 2.68
N ARG A 22 -3.43 11.62 2.66
CA ARG A 22 -2.57 12.24 3.68
C ARG A 22 -2.85 13.74 3.81
N GLU A 23 -2.92 14.46 2.70
CA GLU A 23 -3.20 15.91 2.71
C GLU A 23 -4.58 16.25 3.25
N LEU A 24 -5.62 15.50 2.87
CA LEU A 24 -6.98 15.71 3.36
C LEU A 24 -7.12 15.37 4.85
N LEU A 25 -6.50 14.29 5.30
CA LEU A 25 -6.50 13.91 6.71
C LEU A 25 -5.79 14.95 7.58
N ASN A 26 -4.65 15.51 7.13
CA ASN A 26 -3.97 16.60 7.86
C ASN A 26 -4.76 17.93 7.90
N LYS A 27 -5.75 18.13 7.01
CA LYS A 27 -6.65 19.29 7.08
C LYS A 27 -7.75 19.12 8.12
N THR A 28 -7.93 17.91 8.65
CA THR A 28 -8.93 17.62 9.68
C THR A 28 -8.36 17.99 11.04
N SER A 29 -9.03 18.90 11.76
CA SER A 29 -8.59 19.31 13.09
C SER A 29 -8.53 18.13 14.05
N GLY A 30 -7.49 18.07 14.88
CA GLY A 30 -7.27 16.96 15.81
C GLY A 30 -6.62 15.72 15.20
N LEU A 31 -6.31 15.71 13.90
CA LEU A 31 -5.64 14.60 13.23
C LEU A 31 -4.28 15.01 12.66
N THR A 32 -3.32 14.09 12.72
CA THR A 32 -2.07 14.16 11.94
C THR A 32 -1.89 12.89 11.15
N CYS A 33 -1.58 13.00 9.86
CA CYS A 33 -1.36 11.86 9.00
C CYS A 33 -0.02 11.98 8.27
N ASP A 34 0.83 10.98 8.31
CA ASP A 34 2.08 11.02 7.54
C ASP A 34 2.49 9.65 7.00
N PHE A 35 3.50 9.63 6.15
CA PHE A 35 4.14 8.39 5.73
C PHE A 35 4.90 7.78 6.92
N PRO A 36 4.73 6.47 7.16
CA PRO A 36 5.36 5.81 8.31
C PRO A 36 6.88 5.75 8.14
N LYS A 37 7.57 5.84 9.26
CA LYS A 37 9.03 5.72 9.33
C LYS A 37 9.42 4.27 9.62
N THR A 38 10.52 3.83 9.02
CA THR A 38 11.16 2.56 9.34
C THR A 38 11.67 2.53 10.79
N SER A 39 12.10 1.35 11.26
CA SER A 39 12.79 1.18 12.55
C SER A 39 13.97 2.14 12.74
N GLN A 40 14.64 2.54 11.65
CA GLN A 40 15.76 3.49 11.63
C GLN A 40 15.35 4.97 11.48
N GLY A 41 14.06 5.30 11.53
CA GLY A 41 13.55 6.66 11.40
C GLY A 41 13.55 7.20 9.96
N ARG A 42 13.90 6.39 8.96
CA ARG A 42 13.87 6.77 7.54
C ARG A 42 12.47 6.63 6.99
N LEU A 43 12.04 7.60 6.19
CA LEU A 43 10.80 7.52 5.42
C LEU A 43 10.92 6.41 4.37
N GLN A 44 9.89 5.57 4.27
CA GLN A 44 9.81 4.53 3.24
C GLN A 44 8.37 4.35 2.78
N ARG A 45 8.09 4.77 1.54
CA ARG A 45 6.76 4.62 0.93
C ARG A 45 6.41 3.17 0.62
N SER A 46 7.39 2.34 0.28
CA SER A 46 7.14 0.94 -0.08
C SER A 46 6.88 0.02 1.12
N GLY A 47 6.06 -1.00 0.88
CA GLY A 47 5.70 -2.03 1.85
C GLY A 47 4.61 -1.57 2.81
N TYR A 48 3.98 -2.53 3.48
CA TYR A 48 2.94 -2.23 4.46
C TYR A 48 3.51 -1.54 5.71
N LEU A 49 2.86 -0.54 6.29
CA LEU A 49 1.63 0.17 5.88
C LEU A 49 1.94 1.45 5.06
N ASP A 50 0.94 2.02 4.40
CA ASP A 50 1.12 3.22 3.56
C ASP A 50 1.06 4.53 4.37
N LEU A 51 0.15 4.68 5.35
CA LEU A 51 -0.06 5.92 6.11
C LEU A 51 -0.25 5.67 7.62
N GLU A 52 0.39 6.49 8.46
CA GLU A 52 0.18 6.55 9.90
C GLU A 52 -0.70 7.77 10.23
N LEU A 53 -1.85 7.53 10.87
CA LEU A 53 -2.79 8.54 11.33
C LEU A 53 -2.81 8.54 12.86
N ILE A 54 -2.73 9.72 13.46
CA ILE A 54 -2.75 9.90 14.91
C ILE A 54 -3.89 10.85 15.24
N ASP A 55 -4.74 10.43 16.17
CA ASP A 55 -5.67 11.32 16.85
C ASP A 55 -4.91 12.08 17.95
N GLN A 56 -4.87 13.41 17.85
CA GLN A 56 -4.08 14.26 18.73
C GLN A 56 -4.67 14.36 20.15
N GLU A 57 -5.97 14.11 20.32
CA GLU A 57 -6.62 14.16 21.63
C GLU A 57 -6.37 12.87 22.42
N SER A 58 -6.68 11.71 21.83
CA SER A 58 -6.50 10.42 22.51
C SER A 58 -5.09 9.83 22.39
N HIS A 59 -4.25 10.40 21.53
CA HIS A 59 -2.96 9.84 21.10
C HIS A 59 -3.05 8.44 20.48
N ARG A 60 -4.24 8.01 20.03
CA ARG A 60 -4.41 6.72 19.38
C ARG A 60 -3.81 6.74 17.98
N VAL A 61 -3.05 5.69 17.67
CA VAL A 61 -2.43 5.47 16.37
C VAL A 61 -3.30 4.54 15.52
N TYR A 62 -3.45 4.90 14.26
CA TYR A 62 -4.15 4.15 13.23
C TYR A 62 -3.22 3.94 12.04
N TYR A 63 -3.10 2.70 11.58
CA TYR A 63 -2.37 2.35 10.37
C TYR A 63 -3.34 2.19 9.22
N LEU A 64 -3.22 3.04 8.21
CA LEU A 64 -4.09 3.06 7.04
C LEU A 64 -3.35 2.55 5.81
N ASP A 65 -4.02 1.69 5.06
CA ASP A 65 -3.51 1.08 3.84
C ASP A 65 -4.54 1.27 2.72
N PRO A 66 -4.46 2.36 1.93
CA PRO A 66 -5.36 2.61 0.83
C PRO A 66 -5.21 1.53 -0.25
N LYS A 67 -6.32 1.12 -0.87
CA LYS A 67 -6.32 0.16 -1.98
C LYS A 67 -7.32 0.59 -3.04
N LEU A 68 -6.90 0.53 -4.29
CA LEU A 68 -7.77 0.77 -5.44
C LEU A 68 -8.11 -0.57 -6.08
N TYR A 69 -9.39 -0.81 -6.35
CA TYR A 69 -9.85 -2.03 -7.00
C TYR A 69 -10.85 -1.73 -8.12
N ALA A 70 -10.81 -2.52 -9.19
CA ALA A 70 -11.71 -2.32 -10.31
C ALA A 70 -13.13 -2.81 -9.99
N ILE A 71 -14.14 -2.16 -10.56
CA ILE A 71 -15.52 -2.64 -10.50
C ILE A 71 -15.62 -4.12 -10.92
N GLY A 72 -16.37 -4.90 -10.13
CA GLY A 72 -16.52 -6.35 -10.33
C GLY A 72 -15.36 -7.21 -9.80
N SER A 73 -14.32 -6.62 -9.21
CA SER A 73 -13.20 -7.37 -8.61
C SER A 73 -13.27 -7.51 -7.08
N ARG A 74 -14.36 -7.06 -6.46
CA ARG A 74 -14.54 -7.05 -4.99
C ARG A 74 -14.38 -8.44 -4.37
N ASP A 75 -14.90 -9.47 -5.02
CA ASP A 75 -14.86 -10.86 -4.54
C ASP A 75 -13.67 -11.67 -5.12
N SER A 76 -12.67 -10.98 -5.67
CA SER A 76 -11.48 -11.61 -6.24
C SER A 76 -10.66 -12.34 -5.16
N SER A 77 -10.15 -13.53 -5.49
CA SER A 77 -9.23 -14.28 -4.64
C SER A 77 -7.76 -13.90 -4.84
N PHE A 78 -7.46 -12.93 -5.71
CA PHE A 78 -6.10 -12.44 -5.87
C PHE A 78 -5.63 -11.69 -4.62
N ARG A 79 -4.32 -11.75 -4.37
CA ARG A 79 -3.73 -11.12 -3.18
C ARG A 79 -3.76 -9.60 -3.31
N THR A 80 -4.57 -8.95 -2.49
CA THR A 80 -4.63 -7.47 -2.36
C THR A 80 -3.84 -6.96 -1.16
N PHE A 81 -3.80 -7.75 -0.08
CA PHE A 81 -3.05 -7.44 1.13
C PHE A 81 -1.82 -8.34 1.26
N TYR A 82 -0.69 -7.75 1.61
CA TYR A 82 0.54 -8.48 1.92
C TYR A 82 1.38 -7.69 2.92
N PHE A 83 1.84 -8.39 3.95
CA PHE A 83 2.79 -7.87 4.92
C PHE A 83 3.99 -8.82 4.98
N GLU A 84 5.18 -8.27 4.79
CA GLU A 84 6.45 -8.97 4.97
C GLU A 84 7.14 -8.43 6.22
N PRO A 85 7.20 -9.20 7.32
CA PRO A 85 7.91 -8.76 8.50
C PRO A 85 9.42 -8.69 8.22
N LYS A 86 10.00 -7.49 8.31
CA LYS A 86 11.45 -7.25 8.11
C LYS A 86 12.04 -6.51 9.29
N ILE A 87 13.08 -7.04 9.93
CA ILE A 87 13.73 -6.37 11.08
C ILE A 87 14.24 -4.97 10.70
N ALA A 88 14.95 -4.86 9.56
CA ALA A 88 15.64 -3.62 9.19
C ALA A 88 14.70 -2.50 8.68
N THR A 89 13.56 -2.87 8.07
CA THR A 89 12.66 -1.94 7.39
C THR A 89 11.22 -2.03 7.87
N ASN A 90 10.97 -2.61 9.05
CA ASN A 90 9.63 -2.68 9.62
C ASN A 90 9.08 -1.26 9.85
N LYS A 91 7.82 -1.08 9.48
CA LYS A 91 7.05 0.16 9.67
C LYS A 91 5.93 0.00 10.71
N VAL A 92 5.57 -1.22 11.09
CA VAL A 92 4.63 -1.51 12.18
C VAL A 92 5.40 -1.40 13.50
N ARG A 93 5.24 -0.29 14.21
CA ARG A 93 6.04 0.07 15.39
C ARG A 93 5.21 0.38 16.64
N GLU A 94 3.95 0.74 16.46
CA GLU A 94 3.04 1.18 17.50
C GLU A 94 1.97 0.12 17.76
N ASN A 95 1.36 0.19 18.95
CA ASN A 95 0.11 -0.51 19.22
C ASN A 95 -1.04 0.25 18.55
N ALA A 96 -1.27 -0.02 17.27
CA ALA A 96 -2.19 0.72 16.43
C ALA A 96 -3.44 -0.10 16.06
N VAL A 97 -4.50 0.60 15.68
CA VAL A 97 -5.63 0.01 14.96
C VAL A 97 -5.27 -0.04 13.48
N HIS A 98 -5.48 -1.18 12.83
CA HIS A 98 -5.10 -1.38 11.43
C HIS A 98 -6.33 -1.35 10.53
N PHE A 99 -6.32 -0.47 9.54
CA PHE A 99 -7.37 -0.33 8.55
C PHE A 99 -6.85 -0.49 7.11
N ILE A 100 -7.67 -1.12 6.27
CA ILE A 100 -7.61 -0.94 4.82
C ILE A 100 -8.72 0.03 4.41
N VAL A 101 -8.39 0.96 3.52
CA VAL A 101 -9.40 1.84 2.90
C VAL A 101 -9.49 1.48 1.42
N GLY A 102 -10.51 0.71 1.05
CA GLY A 102 -10.71 0.24 -0.32
C GLY A 102 -11.56 1.21 -1.12
N PHE A 103 -11.13 1.59 -2.32
CA PHE A 103 -11.87 2.42 -3.26
C PHE A 103 -12.12 1.68 -4.57
N GLU A 104 -13.39 1.54 -4.94
CA GLU A 104 -13.78 0.96 -6.21
C GLU A 104 -13.63 2.00 -7.33
N HIS A 105 -13.06 1.60 -8.45
CA HIS A 105 -12.95 2.43 -9.63
C HIS A 105 -13.49 1.75 -10.89
N GLU A 106 -14.04 2.56 -11.79
CA GLU A 106 -14.30 2.14 -13.16
C GLU A 106 -12.99 2.13 -13.97
N LYS A 107 -13.00 1.52 -15.17
CA LYS A 107 -11.91 1.73 -16.12
C LYS A 107 -11.87 3.21 -16.50
N PRO A 108 -10.68 3.81 -16.70
CA PRO A 108 -10.61 5.21 -17.08
C PRO A 108 -11.31 5.38 -18.43
N ALA A 109 -12.11 6.44 -18.55
CA ALA A 109 -12.72 6.80 -19.83
C ALA A 109 -11.63 7.17 -20.87
N ALA A 110 -12.02 7.35 -22.13
CA ALA A 110 -11.08 7.65 -23.21
C ALA A 110 -10.28 8.95 -22.97
N ASP A 111 -10.83 9.88 -22.21
CA ASP A 111 -10.22 11.13 -21.74
C ASP A 111 -9.31 10.94 -20.50
N ARG A 112 -9.08 9.69 -20.08
CA ARG A 112 -8.32 9.30 -18.89
C ARG A 112 -8.90 9.83 -17.59
N HIS A 113 -10.22 10.01 -17.56
CA HIS A 113 -10.91 10.36 -16.33
C HIS A 113 -11.20 9.12 -15.48
N TRP A 114 -10.69 9.11 -14.24
CA TRP A 114 -10.98 8.08 -13.25
C TRP A 114 -12.26 8.43 -12.49
N LYS A 115 -13.14 7.45 -12.39
CA LYS A 115 -14.37 7.52 -11.59
C LYS A 115 -14.28 6.50 -10.47
N PHE A 116 -14.44 6.98 -9.24
CA PHE A 116 -14.49 6.16 -8.03
C PHE A 116 -15.95 6.06 -7.57
N THR A 117 -16.44 4.85 -7.39
CA THR A 117 -17.89 4.57 -7.23
C THR A 117 -18.27 4.18 -5.81
N ARG A 118 -17.29 3.72 -5.02
CA ARG A 118 -17.51 3.20 -3.67
C ARG A 118 -16.24 3.33 -2.85
N TRP A 119 -16.40 3.44 -1.53
CA TRP A 119 -15.33 3.20 -0.58
C TRP A 119 -15.80 2.29 0.57
N ASP A 120 -14.87 1.55 1.14
CA ASP A 120 -15.07 0.73 2.34
C ASP A 120 -13.89 0.93 3.29
N LEU A 121 -14.17 1.12 4.59
CA LEU A 121 -13.16 1.10 5.65
C LEU A 121 -13.23 -0.27 6.34
N VAL A 122 -12.12 -1.01 6.31
CA VAL A 122 -12.04 -2.39 6.79
C VAL A 122 -11.12 -2.46 8.00
N ASP A 123 -11.67 -2.86 9.15
CA ASP A 123 -10.89 -3.20 10.34
C ASP A 123 -10.22 -4.57 10.17
N LEU A 124 -8.90 -4.60 10.38
CA LEU A 124 -8.12 -5.83 10.27
C LEU A 124 -8.12 -6.68 11.56
N SER A 125 -8.75 -6.23 12.65
CA SER A 125 -8.85 -6.98 13.91
C SER A 125 -9.49 -8.37 13.76
N HIS A 126 -10.39 -8.52 12.79
CA HIS A 126 -11.07 -9.77 12.46
C HIS A 126 -10.68 -10.32 11.07
N PHE A 127 -9.70 -9.72 10.40
CA PHE A 127 -9.27 -10.14 9.08
C PHE A 127 -8.36 -11.38 9.15
N GLN A 128 -8.88 -12.52 8.73
CA GLN A 128 -8.12 -13.76 8.68
C GLN A 128 -7.19 -13.80 7.46
N VAL A 129 -5.89 -13.79 7.71
CA VAL A 129 -4.86 -13.90 6.66
C VAL A 129 -4.41 -15.34 6.45
N LYS A 130 -3.90 -15.62 5.24
CA LYS A 130 -3.18 -16.85 4.93
C LYS A 130 -1.68 -16.58 5.00
N LEU A 131 -0.95 -17.39 5.77
CA LEU A 131 0.51 -17.36 5.78
C LEU A 131 1.05 -18.08 4.54
N LYS A 132 1.97 -17.43 3.83
CA LYS A 132 2.74 -18.03 2.74
C LYS A 132 4.23 -17.92 3.09
N ALA A 133 4.88 -19.05 3.37
CA ALA A 133 6.33 -19.13 3.49
C ALA A 133 6.94 -19.42 2.11
N GLU A 134 7.82 -18.56 1.62
CA GLU A 134 8.47 -18.73 0.32
C GLU A 134 9.99 -18.51 0.40
N PHE A 135 10.74 -19.32 -0.35
CA PHE A 135 12.16 -19.07 -0.60
C PHE A 135 12.28 -18.08 -1.77
N GLN A 136 13.09 -17.05 -1.61
CA GLN A 136 13.29 -16.00 -2.61
C GLN A 136 14.79 -15.84 -2.94
N GLY A 137 15.08 -15.42 -4.18
CA GLY A 137 16.43 -15.12 -4.66
C GLY A 137 16.41 -14.02 -5.70
N SER A 138 17.45 -13.19 -5.73
CA SER A 138 17.59 -12.13 -6.72
C SER A 138 18.31 -12.63 -7.99
N ASN A 139 18.28 -11.85 -9.08
CA ASN A 139 19.13 -12.11 -10.24
C ASN A 139 20.63 -12.21 -9.85
N ARG A 140 21.06 -11.45 -8.83
CA ARG A 140 22.44 -11.50 -8.32
C ARG A 140 22.76 -12.84 -7.65
N ASP A 141 21.77 -13.48 -7.03
CA ASP A 141 21.96 -14.78 -6.39
C ASP A 141 21.94 -15.91 -7.42
N MET A 142 21.09 -15.79 -8.44
CA MET A 142 20.93 -16.80 -9.49
C MET A 142 22.12 -16.86 -10.46
N TYR A 143 22.67 -15.71 -10.86
CA TYR A 143 23.72 -15.64 -11.88
C TYR A 143 25.15 -15.58 -11.29
N ARG A 144 25.37 -16.24 -10.16
CA ARG A 144 26.73 -16.39 -9.61
C ARG A 144 27.51 -17.41 -10.45
N PRO A 145 28.81 -17.19 -10.73
CA PRO A 145 29.60 -18.10 -11.55
C PRO A 145 29.53 -19.56 -11.10
N GLU A 146 29.45 -19.80 -9.78
CA GLU A 146 29.41 -21.14 -9.20
C GLU A 146 28.08 -21.87 -9.42
N ALA A 147 27.00 -21.14 -9.73
CA ALA A 147 25.66 -21.69 -9.96
C ALA A 147 25.35 -21.93 -11.44
N ILE A 148 26.16 -21.38 -12.36
CA ILE A 148 25.92 -21.47 -13.80
C ILE A 148 26.56 -22.74 -14.36
N VAL A 149 25.72 -23.65 -14.88
CA VAL A 149 26.17 -24.91 -15.47
C VAL A 149 26.51 -24.78 -16.96
N ALA A 150 25.86 -23.85 -17.67
CA ALA A 150 26.12 -23.56 -19.08
C ALA A 150 25.60 -22.16 -19.45
N THR A 151 26.19 -21.55 -20.48
CA THR A 151 25.81 -20.23 -21.01
C THR A 151 25.82 -20.29 -22.54
N SER A 152 24.81 -19.70 -23.20
CA SER A 152 24.80 -19.58 -24.66
C SER A 152 25.78 -18.51 -25.16
N VAL A 153 26.05 -18.49 -26.46
CA VAL A 153 26.67 -17.30 -27.08
C VAL A 153 25.75 -16.09 -26.89
N LYS A 154 26.35 -14.90 -26.80
CA LYS A 154 25.63 -13.63 -26.77
C LYS A 154 25.00 -13.31 -28.12
#